data_AF-A0A2K9LPR3-F1
#
_entry.id   AF-A0A2K9LPR3-F1
#
_cell.length_a   1.000
_cell.length_b   1.000
_cell.length_c   1.000
_cell.angle_alpha   90.00
_cell.angle_beta   90.00
_cell.angle_gamma   90.00
#
_symmetry.space_group_name_H-M   'P 1'
#
loop_
_entity.id
_entity.type
_entity.pdbx_description
1 polymer ?
#
loop_
_entity_poly.entity_id
_entity_poly.type
_entity_poly.pdbx_seq_one_letter_code
_entity_poly.pdbx_strand_id
1 'polypeptide(L)'
;MKQKKWQCSKALSCFGLVSLLYSTHLQAEIGEFSGWLNGQGRYYAETGESVEEQAYPSAAFQINYNQTLSDNDQLIVSLFGRGDSVDDERNYLDAREFLWLHQSDDYQFRLGVGQVSWGVNELFKITDLINQKDRAELPFQRKLGQPMASVSFYWGDDLIELYTLYDVRKAWFPGEDGRMRYPILVDPDEQEYDRGKTGRWDFAARWKTRLGDMDVGLSHFYGVTRDPYFIFNYDFADPYLIPVYEKVNQTSVDLVYPWQDVLLKLEATYQTGNLEQFESVAAGLEYTFGGVFDSELDLSWYVEAIWDSRDHIYASLFDHDVGVAARLAFNDARDSNLILGVVADYEYSEAFGYLFFTSNFGESWTLNVTGQYFMANEPRLDPNDFPEFQGLVDNVEAGNYPIPEEIINDVLAAFDGTSISQKQYEIMVERLGEISAGNGDYFDQVTDYDAAAQTIFDLLRISDNSQKMNLIERDGYIQVDVFYHF
;
A
#
# COMPACT_ATOMS: atom_id res chain seq x y z
N MET A 1 7.50 -3.07 18.27
CA MET A 1 8.63 -3.98 17.99
C MET A 1 9.51 -3.29 16.95
N LYS A 2 10.81 -3.08 17.20
CA LYS A 2 11.71 -2.55 16.15
C LYS A 2 11.89 -3.65 15.11
N GLN A 3 11.33 -3.46 13.91
CA GLN A 3 11.62 -4.32 12.75
C GLN A 3 13.10 -4.14 12.39
N LYS A 4 13.80 -5.23 12.07
CA LYS A 4 15.26 -5.22 11.89
C LYS A 4 15.57 -5.34 10.40
N LYS A 5 15.98 -4.24 9.77
CA LYS A 5 16.59 -4.21 8.43
C LYS A 5 17.99 -4.85 8.48
N TRP A 6 18.40 -5.57 7.45
CA TRP A 6 19.76 -6.11 7.34
C TRP A 6 20.31 -5.85 5.94
N GLN A 7 21.53 -5.31 5.87
CA GLN A 7 22.28 -5.18 4.64
C GLN A 7 22.92 -6.53 4.28
N CYS A 8 22.69 -7.00 3.05
CA CYS A 8 23.25 -8.25 2.57
C CYS A 8 24.73 -8.07 2.21
N SER A 9 25.64 -8.21 3.18
CA SER A 9 27.08 -8.22 2.89
C SER A 9 27.48 -9.51 2.15
N LYS A 10 28.37 -9.39 1.14
CA LYS A 10 28.86 -10.46 0.23
C LYS A 10 29.61 -11.65 0.89
N ALA A 11 29.38 -11.97 2.17
CA ALA A 11 30.07 -13.06 2.85
C ALA A 11 29.11 -13.88 3.72
N LEU A 12 28.44 -14.86 3.09
CA LEU A 12 27.69 -15.90 3.79
C LEU A 12 28.68 -16.74 4.63
N SER A 13 28.69 -16.53 5.95
CA SER A 13 29.44 -17.35 6.90
C SER A 13 28.45 -18.02 7.85
N CYS A 14 28.39 -19.35 7.78
CA CYS A 14 27.54 -20.24 8.56
C CYS A 14 27.56 -19.93 10.06
N PHE A 15 26.38 -19.74 10.67
CA PHE A 15 26.23 -19.82 12.13
C PHE A 15 25.65 -21.19 12.51
N GLY A 16 26.46 -21.98 13.22
CA GLY A 16 26.04 -23.21 13.87
C GLY A 16 25.24 -22.90 15.14
N LEU A 17 24.02 -23.44 15.22
CA LEU A 17 23.16 -23.35 16.39
C LEU A 17 23.33 -24.63 17.22
N VAL A 18 23.97 -24.51 18.39
CA VAL A 18 24.02 -25.59 19.38
C VAL A 18 22.76 -25.51 20.23
N SER A 19 21.91 -26.50 20.06
CA SER A 19 20.69 -26.76 20.84
C SER A 19 21.02 -27.29 22.25
N LEU A 20 20.43 -26.68 23.26
CA LEU A 20 20.30 -27.25 24.62
C LEU A 20 18.82 -27.18 25.00
N LEU A 21 18.09 -28.25 24.68
CA LEU A 21 16.72 -28.48 25.11
C LEU A 21 16.75 -29.33 26.39
N TYR A 22 16.29 -28.76 27.50
CA TYR A 22 15.80 -29.53 28.64
C TYR A 22 14.32 -29.79 28.44
N SER A 23 13.97 -31.07 28.38
CA SER A 23 12.63 -31.60 28.19
C SER A 23 11.81 -31.55 29.48
N THR A 24 10.60 -31.01 29.40
CA THR A 24 9.47 -31.46 30.23
C THR A 24 8.34 -31.84 29.29
N HIS A 25 7.79 -33.03 29.53
CA HIS A 25 6.83 -33.69 28.65
C HIS A 25 5.45 -33.03 28.74
N LEU A 26 5.07 -32.30 27.71
CA LEU A 26 3.69 -32.22 27.23
C LEU A 26 3.69 -32.92 25.87
N GLN A 27 2.92 -34.00 25.72
CA GLN A 27 2.57 -34.53 24.41
C GLN A 27 1.61 -33.54 23.75
N ALA A 28 2.16 -32.47 23.21
CA ALA A 28 1.52 -31.79 22.10
C ALA A 28 1.86 -32.59 20.84
N GLU A 29 0.86 -32.89 20.02
CA GLU A 29 1.15 -33.19 18.61
C GLU A 29 1.98 -32.02 18.08
N ILE A 30 3.10 -32.35 17.43
CA ILE A 30 3.95 -31.32 16.81
C ILE A 30 3.06 -30.63 15.77
N GLY A 31 2.94 -29.30 15.86
CA GLY A 31 2.12 -28.55 14.93
C GLY A 31 2.56 -28.73 13.47
N GLU A 32 1.65 -28.45 12.56
CA GLU A 32 1.88 -28.59 11.13
C GLU A 32 2.69 -27.42 10.61
N PHE A 33 3.79 -27.72 9.93
CA PHE A 33 4.53 -26.75 9.15
C PHE A 33 4.09 -26.82 7.71
N SER A 34 3.88 -25.65 7.11
CA SER A 34 3.72 -25.51 5.67
C SER A 34 4.38 -24.21 5.23
N GLY A 35 4.53 -24.01 3.93
CA GLY A 35 5.06 -22.74 3.46
C GLY A 35 5.41 -22.74 2.00
N TRP A 36 6.20 -21.74 1.64
CA TRP A 36 6.77 -21.66 0.31
C TRP A 36 8.12 -20.95 0.31
N LEU A 37 8.94 -21.30 -0.68
CA LEU A 37 10.14 -20.57 -1.09
C LEU A 37 9.86 -20.03 -2.49
N ASN A 38 10.29 -18.80 -2.80
CA ASN A 38 10.17 -18.26 -4.15
C ASN A 38 11.48 -17.68 -4.67
N GLY A 39 11.67 -17.81 -5.98
CA GLY A 39 12.59 -16.99 -6.75
C GLY A 39 11.79 -16.06 -7.65
N GLN A 40 12.14 -14.78 -7.65
CA GLN A 40 11.51 -13.72 -8.44
C GLN A 40 12.53 -13.07 -9.36
N GLY A 41 12.14 -12.85 -10.61
CA GLY A 41 12.87 -11.98 -11.54
C GLY A 41 11.90 -10.92 -12.08
N ARG A 42 12.16 -9.66 -11.79
CA ARG A 42 11.43 -8.51 -12.36
C ARG A 42 12.32 -7.80 -13.37
N TYR A 43 11.77 -7.47 -14.53
CA TYR A 43 12.47 -6.80 -15.63
C TYR A 43 11.68 -5.62 -16.18
N TYR A 44 12.34 -4.48 -16.27
CA TYR A 44 11.86 -3.24 -16.86
C TYR A 44 12.43 -3.08 -18.27
N ALA A 45 11.60 -2.73 -19.24
CA ALA A 45 12.06 -2.55 -20.63
C ALA A 45 12.92 -1.28 -20.79
N GLU A 46 12.70 -0.28 -19.94
CA GLU A 46 13.33 1.04 -19.99
C GLU A 46 14.06 1.35 -18.67
N THR A 47 15.08 2.19 -18.73
CA THR A 47 15.77 2.70 -17.54
C THR A 47 14.85 3.65 -16.78
N GLY A 48 15.07 3.73 -15.47
CA GLY A 48 14.34 4.63 -14.61
C GLY A 48 14.86 6.07 -14.68
N GLU A 49 14.10 7.02 -14.14
CA GLU A 49 14.41 8.44 -14.05
C GLU A 49 15.61 8.66 -13.15
N SER A 50 15.69 7.87 -12.07
CA SER A 50 16.78 7.92 -11.09
C SER A 50 17.59 6.63 -11.02
N VAL A 51 17.22 5.58 -11.77
CA VAL A 51 17.84 4.25 -11.63
C VAL A 51 18.09 3.60 -13.00
N GLU A 52 19.34 3.31 -13.34
CA GLU A 52 19.70 2.67 -14.62
C GLU A 52 19.40 1.15 -14.64
N GLU A 53 19.33 0.50 -13.46
CA GLU A 53 19.12 -0.95 -13.37
C GLU A 53 17.73 -1.36 -13.86
N GLN A 54 17.70 -2.42 -14.67
CA GLN A 54 16.50 -2.93 -15.32
C GLN A 54 16.09 -4.30 -14.81
N ALA A 55 16.99 -5.04 -14.16
CA ALA A 55 16.73 -6.39 -13.68
C ALA A 55 16.84 -6.49 -12.15
N TYR A 56 15.76 -6.96 -11.52
CA TYR A 56 15.62 -7.03 -10.06
C TYR A 56 15.37 -8.48 -9.63
N PRO A 57 16.42 -9.30 -9.50
CA PRO A 57 16.31 -10.65 -8.97
C PRO A 57 16.17 -10.62 -7.44
N SER A 58 15.27 -11.45 -6.92
CA SER A 58 15.02 -11.55 -5.48
C SER A 58 14.53 -12.95 -5.11
N ALA A 59 14.56 -13.24 -3.82
CA ALA A 59 14.02 -14.47 -3.25
C ALA A 59 13.26 -14.14 -1.98
N ALA A 60 12.17 -14.85 -1.74
CA ALA A 60 11.39 -14.74 -0.51
C ALA A 60 10.99 -16.12 0.00
N PHE A 61 10.56 -16.15 1.25
CA PHE A 61 9.97 -17.33 1.85
C PHE A 61 8.81 -16.95 2.76
N GLN A 62 7.92 -17.91 2.94
CA GLN A 62 6.94 -17.89 4.02
C GLN A 62 6.93 -19.24 4.71
N ILE A 63 7.01 -19.22 6.04
CA ILE A 63 6.86 -20.40 6.90
C ILE A 63 5.61 -20.19 7.73
N ASN A 64 4.69 -21.13 7.63
CA ASN A 64 3.48 -21.21 8.43
C ASN A 64 3.62 -22.34 9.45
N TYR A 65 3.13 -22.09 10.65
CA TYR A 65 3.02 -23.08 11.71
C TYR A 65 1.61 -22.99 12.30
N ASN A 66 0.89 -24.11 12.27
CA ASN A 66 -0.43 -24.23 12.90
C ASN A 66 -0.39 -25.32 13.97
N GLN A 67 -0.86 -25.00 15.17
CA GLN A 67 -0.93 -25.95 16.27
C GLN A 67 -2.27 -25.87 16.99
N THR A 68 -2.97 -26.99 17.03
CA THR A 68 -4.10 -27.19 17.95
C THR A 68 -3.56 -27.34 19.37
N LEU A 69 -3.93 -26.41 20.25
CA LEU A 69 -3.55 -26.40 21.66
C LEU A 69 -4.58 -27.14 22.53
N SER A 70 -5.86 -27.07 22.14
CA SER A 70 -7.00 -27.75 22.75
C SER A 70 -8.11 -27.91 21.70
N ASP A 71 -9.22 -28.57 22.03
CA ASP A 71 -10.39 -28.67 21.13
C ASP A 71 -10.91 -27.31 20.64
N ASN A 72 -10.67 -26.24 21.42
CA ASN A 72 -11.17 -24.89 21.16
C ASN A 72 -10.06 -23.88 20.83
N ASP A 73 -8.78 -24.26 20.97
CA ASP A 73 -7.66 -23.31 20.92
C ASP A 73 -6.68 -23.68 19.81
N GLN A 74 -6.34 -22.71 18.97
CA GLN A 74 -5.31 -22.83 17.93
C GLN A 74 -4.26 -21.71 18.04
N LEU A 75 -3.03 -22.05 17.70
CA LEU A 75 -1.93 -21.12 17.49
C LEU A 75 -1.60 -21.10 15.99
N ILE A 76 -1.67 -19.93 15.37
CA ILE A 76 -1.36 -19.69 13.97
C ILE A 76 -0.18 -18.73 13.89
N VAL A 77 0.88 -19.13 13.20
CA VAL A 77 2.07 -18.29 13.00
C VAL A 77 2.43 -18.28 11.52
N SER A 78 2.66 -17.10 10.96
CA SER A 78 3.17 -16.92 9.60
C SER A 78 4.35 -15.96 9.63
N LEU A 79 5.52 -16.48 9.30
CA LEU A 79 6.76 -15.72 9.17
C LEU A 79 7.10 -15.55 7.69
N PHE A 80 7.37 -14.33 7.29
CA PHE A 80 7.73 -13.96 5.94
C PHE A 80 9.15 -13.37 5.93
N GLY A 81 9.89 -13.62 4.85
CA GLY A 81 11.15 -12.94 4.61
C GLY A 81 11.42 -12.73 3.13
N ARG A 82 12.10 -11.62 2.79
CA ARG A 82 12.54 -11.29 1.44
C ARG A 82 14.00 -10.82 1.42
N GLY A 83 14.69 -11.20 0.35
CA GLY A 83 15.97 -10.65 -0.09
C GLY A 83 15.89 -10.20 -1.55
N ASP A 84 16.19 -8.93 -1.82
CA ASP A 84 16.35 -8.29 -3.12
C ASP A 84 17.82 -7.88 -3.32
N SER A 85 18.33 -8.04 -4.53
CA SER A 85 19.73 -7.75 -4.83
C SER A 85 20.00 -6.30 -5.19
N VAL A 86 18.96 -5.55 -5.53
CA VAL A 86 19.08 -4.16 -6.01
C VAL A 86 18.55 -3.20 -4.95
N ASP A 87 17.31 -3.37 -4.52
CA ASP A 87 16.65 -2.47 -3.58
C ASP A 87 16.73 -3.03 -2.14
N ASP A 88 17.58 -2.46 -1.28
CA ASP A 88 17.79 -2.98 0.06
C ASP A 88 16.66 -2.66 1.05
N GLU A 89 15.81 -1.68 0.75
CA GLU A 89 14.56 -1.47 1.48
C GLU A 89 13.61 -2.68 1.36
N ARG A 90 13.78 -3.54 0.36
CA ARG A 90 13.00 -4.80 0.22
C ARG A 90 13.60 -5.98 0.98
N ASN A 91 14.68 -5.78 1.74
CA ASN A 91 15.35 -6.82 2.54
C ASN A 91 14.82 -6.90 3.97
N TYR A 92 13.94 -7.86 4.25
CA TYR A 92 13.31 -7.93 5.57
C TYR A 92 12.72 -9.25 6.00
N LEU A 93 12.43 -9.31 7.30
CA LEU A 93 11.67 -10.36 7.95
C LEU A 93 10.45 -9.74 8.65
N ASP A 94 9.29 -10.36 8.47
CA ASP A 94 8.06 -9.95 9.10
C ASP A 94 7.28 -11.13 9.69
N ALA A 95 6.76 -10.95 10.91
CA ALA A 95 5.73 -11.83 11.43
C ALA A 95 4.37 -11.35 10.93
N ARG A 96 3.90 -11.98 9.83
CA ARG A 96 2.61 -11.66 9.21
C ARG A 96 1.46 -12.04 10.13
N GLU A 97 1.58 -13.19 10.78
CA GLU A 97 0.62 -13.62 11.79
C GLU A 97 1.34 -14.26 12.99
N PHE A 98 0.81 -14.00 14.18
CA PHE A 98 1.12 -14.69 15.42
C PHE A 98 -0.15 -14.60 16.27
N LEU A 99 -1.03 -15.57 16.13
CA LEU A 99 -2.41 -15.48 16.56
C LEU A 99 -2.76 -16.66 17.46
N TRP A 100 -3.29 -16.36 18.64
CA TRP A 100 -4.09 -17.31 19.39
C TRP A 100 -5.56 -17.14 18.99
N LEU A 101 -6.15 -18.22 18.51
CA LEU A 101 -7.56 -18.33 18.14
C LEU A 101 -8.25 -19.21 19.17
N HIS A 102 -9.30 -18.68 19.78
CA HIS A 102 -10.21 -19.45 20.62
C HIS A 102 -11.58 -19.51 19.96
N GLN A 103 -12.05 -20.71 19.66
CA GLN A 103 -13.36 -20.95 19.06
C GLN A 103 -14.26 -21.68 20.06
N SER A 104 -15.40 -21.07 20.37
CA SER A 104 -16.46 -21.66 21.17
C SER A 104 -17.72 -21.81 20.31
N ASP A 105 -18.78 -22.36 20.89
CA ASP A 105 -20.07 -22.53 20.21
C ASP A 105 -20.72 -21.16 19.88
N ASP A 106 -20.53 -20.16 20.76
CA ASP A 106 -21.23 -18.87 20.67
C ASP A 106 -20.35 -17.73 20.12
N TYR A 107 -19.03 -17.84 20.24
CA TYR A 107 -18.10 -16.78 19.85
C TYR A 107 -16.74 -17.31 19.42
N GLN A 108 -16.05 -16.49 18.64
CA GLN A 108 -14.65 -16.65 18.27
C GLN A 108 -13.85 -15.46 18.78
N PHE A 109 -12.74 -15.74 19.46
CA PHE A 109 -11.81 -14.72 19.94
C PHE A 109 -10.45 -14.89 19.26
N ARG A 110 -9.86 -13.79 18.82
CA ARG A 110 -8.51 -13.74 18.25
C ARG A 110 -7.66 -12.78 19.07
N LEU A 111 -6.43 -13.17 19.41
CA LEU A 111 -5.46 -12.32 20.10
C LEU A 111 -4.07 -12.51 19.53
N GLY A 112 -3.38 -11.41 19.25
CA GLY A 112 -2.00 -11.42 18.78
C GLY A 112 -1.81 -10.49 17.61
N VAL A 113 -1.09 -10.92 16.59
CA VAL A 113 -0.90 -10.20 15.33
C VAL A 113 -1.64 -10.96 14.24
N GLY A 114 -2.59 -10.33 13.56
CA GLY A 114 -3.37 -11.01 12.52
C GLY A 114 -3.82 -10.10 11.39
N GLN A 115 -4.26 -10.73 10.31
CA GLN A 115 -4.82 -10.03 9.16
C GLN A 115 -6.36 -10.05 9.21
N VAL A 116 -6.94 -8.95 8.74
CA VAL A 116 -8.37 -8.70 8.59
C VAL A 116 -8.60 -8.14 7.20
N SER A 117 -9.60 -8.67 6.51
CA SER A 117 -10.02 -8.19 5.19
C SER A 117 -11.48 -7.84 5.23
N TRP A 118 -11.75 -6.58 4.93
CA TRP A 118 -13.08 -6.07 4.64
C TRP A 118 -13.18 -5.74 3.15
N GLY A 119 -14.36 -5.33 2.71
CA GLY A 119 -14.65 -5.04 1.31
C GLY A 119 -15.21 -6.22 0.55
N VAL A 120 -15.89 -5.88 -0.54
CA VAL A 120 -16.62 -6.76 -1.44
C VAL A 120 -16.13 -6.61 -2.87
N ASN A 121 -15.61 -5.45 -3.25
CA ASN A 121 -15.07 -5.16 -4.57
C ASN A 121 -13.71 -5.84 -4.78
N GLU A 122 -13.32 -6.05 -6.04
CA GLU A 122 -12.08 -6.65 -6.47
C GLU A 122 -10.95 -5.64 -6.66
N LEU A 123 -11.24 -4.50 -7.31
CA LEU A 123 -10.25 -3.47 -7.69
C LEU A 123 -10.17 -2.38 -6.62
N PHE A 124 -11.34 -1.87 -6.21
CA PHE A 124 -11.44 -0.71 -5.32
C PHE A 124 -12.03 -1.09 -3.95
N LYS A 125 -11.16 -1.54 -3.05
CA LYS A 125 -11.50 -1.97 -1.67
C LYS A 125 -11.37 -0.85 -0.65
N ILE A 126 -12.25 0.15 -0.75
CA ILE A 126 -12.17 1.37 0.08
C ILE A 126 -12.53 1.13 1.56
N THR A 127 -13.24 0.04 1.87
CA THR A 127 -13.56 -0.32 3.26
C THR A 127 -12.47 -1.12 3.97
N ASP A 128 -11.45 -1.57 3.23
CA ASP A 128 -10.41 -2.47 3.72
C ASP A 128 -9.22 -1.74 4.36
N LEU A 129 -9.41 -1.29 5.59
CA LEU A 129 -8.51 -0.34 6.24
C LEU A 129 -7.78 -0.87 7.49
N ILE A 130 -8.15 -2.02 8.06
CA ILE A 130 -7.61 -2.44 9.38
C ILE A 130 -6.12 -2.73 9.32
N ASN A 131 -5.63 -3.33 8.25
CA ASN A 131 -4.23 -3.73 8.14
C ASN A 131 -3.45 -2.77 7.25
N GLN A 132 -2.22 -2.43 7.67
CA GLN A 132 -1.28 -1.69 6.83
C GLN A 132 -0.95 -2.52 5.58
N LYS A 133 -0.94 -1.88 4.41
CA LYS A 133 -0.44 -2.49 3.17
C LYS A 133 1.09 -2.57 3.21
N ASP A 134 1.62 -3.65 2.67
CA ASP A 134 3.05 -3.80 2.44
C ASP A 134 3.43 -3.21 1.09
N ARG A 135 3.84 -1.93 1.09
CA ARG A 135 4.08 -1.19 -0.16
C ARG A 135 5.36 -1.66 -0.88
N ALA A 136 6.29 -2.32 -0.19
CA ALA A 136 7.47 -2.95 -0.81
C ALA A 136 7.16 -4.24 -1.58
N GLU A 137 5.96 -4.82 -1.37
CA GLU A 137 5.47 -5.98 -2.12
C GLU A 137 4.59 -5.62 -3.31
N LEU A 138 4.47 -4.32 -3.64
CA LEU A 138 3.72 -3.91 -4.84
C LEU A 138 4.25 -4.63 -6.09
N PRO A 139 3.33 -5.10 -6.95
CA PRO A 139 1.90 -4.77 -6.96
C PRO A 139 1.03 -5.74 -6.16
N PHE A 140 1.61 -6.78 -5.56
CA PHE A 140 0.83 -7.67 -4.72
C PHE A 140 0.40 -6.87 -3.50
N GLN A 141 -0.91 -6.64 -3.35
CA GLN A 141 -1.50 -5.90 -2.23
C GLN A 141 -1.47 -6.75 -0.94
N ARG A 142 -0.28 -7.22 -0.55
CA ARG A 142 -0.06 -7.98 0.67
C ARG A 142 -0.25 -7.07 1.87
N LYS A 143 -0.81 -7.63 2.93
CA LYS A 143 -1.03 -6.93 4.19
C LYS A 143 0.06 -7.24 5.19
N LEU A 144 0.37 -6.29 6.05
CA LEU A 144 1.06 -6.55 7.31
C LEU A 144 0.03 -7.01 8.35
N GLY A 145 0.40 -7.94 9.23
CA GLY A 145 -0.48 -8.30 10.36
C GLY A 145 -0.60 -7.14 11.34
N GLN A 146 -1.76 -6.97 11.97
CA GLN A 146 -2.05 -5.90 12.93
C GLN A 146 -2.10 -6.50 14.35
N PRO A 147 -1.36 -5.94 15.33
CA PRO A 147 -1.57 -6.28 16.74
C PRO A 147 -3.00 -5.96 17.16
N MET A 148 -3.75 -6.98 17.57
CA MET A 148 -5.17 -6.87 17.86
C MET A 148 -5.66 -7.89 18.88
N ALA A 149 -6.77 -7.55 19.51
CA ALA A 149 -7.72 -8.52 20.06
C ALA A 149 -9.06 -8.31 19.39
N SER A 150 -9.73 -9.38 18.99
CA SER A 150 -11.06 -9.31 18.39
C SER A 150 -11.97 -10.39 18.92
N VAL A 151 -13.25 -10.08 19.01
CA VAL A 151 -14.32 -11.04 19.28
C VAL A 151 -15.35 -10.96 18.18
N SER A 152 -15.81 -12.11 17.72
CA SER A 152 -16.92 -12.21 16.77
C SER A 152 -17.95 -13.21 17.28
N PHE A 153 -19.22 -12.84 17.21
CA PHE A 153 -20.34 -13.66 17.71
C PHE A 153 -21.62 -13.36 16.93
N TYR A 154 -22.54 -14.32 16.94
CA TYR A 154 -23.86 -14.12 16.33
C TYR A 154 -24.84 -13.54 17.34
N TRP A 155 -25.58 -12.51 16.93
CA TRP A 155 -26.74 -11.99 17.66
C TRP A 155 -28.01 -12.24 16.84
N GLY A 156 -28.66 -13.36 17.10
CA GLY A 156 -29.71 -13.87 16.21
C GLY A 156 -29.07 -14.37 14.91
N ASP A 157 -29.53 -13.87 13.77
CA ASP A 157 -28.97 -14.20 12.45
C ASP A 157 -27.83 -13.25 12.01
N ASP A 158 -27.52 -12.24 12.82
CA ASP A 158 -26.54 -11.20 12.50
C ASP A 158 -25.16 -11.51 13.09
N LEU A 159 -24.08 -11.25 12.36
CA LEU A 159 -22.71 -11.38 12.84
C LEU A 159 -22.20 -10.02 13.35
N ILE A 160 -21.70 -9.99 14.58
CA ILE A 160 -21.03 -8.83 15.17
C ILE A 160 -19.54 -9.16 15.31
N GLU A 161 -18.68 -8.24 14.86
CA GLU A 161 -17.23 -8.31 15.00
C GLU A 161 -16.72 -7.04 15.70
N LEU A 162 -15.99 -7.19 16.79
CA LEU A 162 -15.44 -6.08 17.58
C LEU A 162 -13.92 -6.23 17.67
N TYR A 163 -13.20 -5.13 17.49
CA TYR A 163 -11.75 -5.09 17.45
C TYR A 163 -11.20 -4.00 18.36
N THR A 164 -10.15 -4.34 19.09
CA THR A 164 -9.20 -3.38 19.66
C THR A 164 -7.85 -3.64 19.02
N LEU A 165 -7.21 -2.59 18.50
CA LEU A 165 -5.95 -2.69 17.79
C LEU A 165 -4.90 -1.85 18.53
N TYR A 166 -3.68 -2.34 18.58
CA TYR A 166 -2.57 -1.65 19.26
C TYR A 166 -1.52 -1.18 18.26
N ASP A 167 -1.42 0.14 18.13
CA ASP A 167 -0.45 0.89 17.35
C ASP A 167 -0.48 0.59 15.84
N VAL A 168 -0.03 1.54 15.02
CA VAL A 168 0.11 1.33 13.58
C VAL A 168 1.47 0.73 13.29
N ARG A 169 1.52 -0.14 12.29
CA ARG A 169 2.78 -0.70 11.80
C ARG A 169 3.35 0.19 10.71
N LYS A 170 4.66 0.37 10.75
CA LYS A 170 5.43 1.02 9.69
C LYS A 170 5.13 0.36 8.34
N ALA A 171 4.82 1.18 7.34
CA ALA A 171 4.88 0.75 5.95
C ALA A 171 6.35 0.69 5.49
N TRP A 172 6.54 -0.09 4.44
CA TRP A 172 7.82 -0.30 3.77
C TRP A 172 7.73 0.37 2.42
N PHE A 173 8.60 1.33 2.13
CA PHE A 173 8.63 2.07 0.87
C PHE A 173 9.83 1.63 0.03
N PRO A 174 9.76 1.68 -1.30
CA PRO A 174 10.92 1.43 -2.16
C PRO A 174 12.08 2.39 -1.84
N GLY A 175 13.31 1.88 -1.96
CA GLY A 175 14.56 2.58 -1.68
C GLY A 175 15.06 3.50 -2.79
N GLU A 176 16.28 4.03 -2.62
CA GLU A 176 16.98 4.85 -3.63
C GLU A 176 17.13 4.12 -4.97
N ASP A 177 17.57 2.86 -4.90
CA ASP A 177 17.75 1.95 -6.03
C ASP A 177 16.44 1.22 -6.43
N GLY A 178 15.33 1.51 -5.76
CA GLY A 178 14.03 0.92 -6.04
C GLY A 178 13.32 1.57 -7.23
N ARG A 179 12.58 0.76 -8.01
CA ARG A 179 11.62 1.27 -9.01
C ARG A 179 10.26 1.47 -8.37
N MET A 180 9.39 2.25 -9.04
CA MET A 180 8.04 2.57 -8.55
C MET A 180 8.04 3.36 -7.23
N ARG A 181 9.06 4.22 -7.05
CA ARG A 181 9.20 5.12 -5.90
C ARG A 181 8.71 6.53 -6.23
N TYR A 182 8.44 7.30 -5.17
CA TYR A 182 8.25 8.74 -5.29
C TYR A 182 9.54 9.42 -5.78
N PRO A 183 9.42 10.57 -6.47
CA PRO A 183 10.58 11.38 -6.87
C PRO A 183 11.56 11.66 -5.73
N ILE A 184 11.01 12.08 -4.59
CA ILE A 184 11.71 12.28 -3.33
C ILE A 184 11.51 11.03 -2.46
N LEU A 185 12.59 10.53 -1.85
CA LEU A 185 12.54 9.33 -1.03
C LEU A 185 11.66 9.53 0.21
N VAL A 186 11.01 8.47 0.65
CA VAL A 186 10.22 8.47 1.89
C VAL A 186 11.09 7.98 3.03
N ASP A 187 11.13 8.71 4.15
CA ASP A 187 11.76 8.24 5.38
C ASP A 187 10.72 7.61 6.33
N PRO A 188 10.59 6.27 6.37
CA PRO A 188 9.68 5.59 7.29
C PRO A 188 10.16 5.60 8.75
N ASP A 189 11.39 6.06 9.03
CA ASP A 189 11.94 6.12 10.37
C ASP A 189 11.55 7.38 11.15
N GLU A 190 11.35 8.49 10.45
CA GLU A 190 10.88 9.77 11.02
C GLU A 190 9.36 9.99 10.91
N GLN A 191 8.60 8.95 10.55
CA GLN A 191 7.13 9.01 10.44
C GLN A 191 6.42 9.62 11.66
N GLU A 192 5.38 10.41 11.41
CA GLU A 192 4.59 11.08 12.44
C GLU A 192 3.20 10.45 12.62
N TYR A 193 2.70 10.49 13.86
CA TYR A 193 1.38 9.97 14.20
C TYR A 193 0.60 10.99 15.03
N ASP A 194 -0.52 11.47 14.49
CA ASP A 194 -1.57 12.01 15.34
C ASP A 194 -2.35 10.84 15.96
N ARG A 195 -2.16 10.67 17.26
CA ARG A 195 -2.75 9.57 18.02
C ARG A 195 -4.09 9.93 18.67
N GLY A 196 -4.52 11.19 18.53
CA GLY A 196 -5.74 11.70 19.14
C GLY A 196 -5.86 11.38 20.63
N LYS A 197 -7.09 11.26 21.12
CA LYS A 197 -7.38 11.08 22.56
C LYS A 197 -7.12 9.68 23.09
N THR A 198 -7.15 8.65 22.24
CA THR A 198 -6.96 7.24 22.66
C THR A 198 -5.52 6.77 22.55
N GLY A 199 -4.61 7.67 22.15
CA GLY A 199 -3.20 7.33 22.02
C GLY A 199 -3.01 6.21 20.99
N ARG A 200 -2.27 5.18 21.40
CA ARG A 200 -1.90 4.06 20.52
C ARG A 200 -3.04 3.05 20.27
N TRP A 201 -4.21 3.26 20.84
CA TRP A 201 -5.32 2.32 20.72
C TRP A 201 -6.31 2.76 19.65
N ASP A 202 -6.60 1.84 18.74
CA ASP A 202 -7.63 1.97 17.71
C ASP A 202 -8.76 0.96 17.99
N PHE A 203 -9.96 1.27 17.52
CA PHE A 203 -11.15 0.45 17.72
C PHE A 203 -11.89 0.28 16.40
N ALA A 204 -12.46 -0.89 16.20
CA ALA A 204 -13.32 -1.14 15.06
C ALA A 204 -14.51 -2.01 15.46
N ALA A 205 -15.66 -1.77 14.84
CA ALA A 205 -16.85 -2.60 14.99
C ALA A 205 -17.45 -2.86 13.62
N ARG A 206 -18.01 -4.04 13.43
CA ARG A 206 -18.69 -4.42 12.21
C ARG A 206 -19.92 -5.26 12.52
N TRP A 207 -21.03 -4.95 11.86
CA TRP A 207 -22.27 -5.70 11.86
C TRP A 207 -22.52 -6.20 10.44
N LYS A 208 -22.75 -7.51 10.29
CA LYS A 208 -23.14 -8.13 9.02
C LYS A 208 -24.51 -8.77 9.19
N THR A 209 -25.40 -8.53 8.23
CA THR A 209 -26.73 -9.13 8.19
C THR A 209 -27.11 -9.46 6.75
N ARG A 210 -28.18 -10.24 6.59
CA ARG A 210 -28.79 -10.52 5.30
C ARG A 210 -30.22 -9.98 5.27
N LEU A 211 -30.50 -9.07 4.34
CA LEU A 211 -31.80 -8.46 4.12
C LEU A 211 -32.42 -9.01 2.82
N GLY A 212 -33.23 -10.06 2.93
CA GLY A 212 -33.72 -10.79 1.76
C GLY A 212 -32.58 -11.53 1.08
N ASP A 213 -32.29 -11.18 -0.18
CA ASP A 213 -31.17 -11.74 -0.93
C ASP A 213 -29.90 -10.88 -0.83
N MET A 214 -29.97 -9.71 -0.18
CA MET A 214 -28.84 -8.77 -0.08
C MET A 214 -28.03 -9.00 1.19
N ASP A 215 -26.72 -9.16 1.05
CA ASP A 215 -25.77 -9.14 2.16
C ASP A 215 -25.34 -7.70 2.45
N VAL A 216 -25.37 -7.31 3.72
CA VAL A 216 -25.08 -5.94 4.18
C VAL A 216 -24.04 -5.97 5.29
N GLY A 217 -22.97 -5.21 5.12
CA GLY A 217 -21.99 -4.88 6.15
C GLY A 217 -22.09 -3.40 6.54
N LEU A 218 -22.18 -3.11 7.83
CA LEU A 218 -21.96 -1.77 8.40
C LEU A 218 -20.75 -1.84 9.31
N SER A 219 -19.78 -0.96 9.11
CA SER A 219 -18.60 -0.88 9.97
C SER A 219 -18.32 0.54 10.43
N HIS A 220 -17.67 0.64 11.57
CA HIS A 220 -17.12 1.89 12.08
C HIS A 220 -15.71 1.63 12.60
N PHE A 221 -14.78 2.47 12.19
CA PHE A 221 -13.40 2.46 12.62
C PHE A 221 -13.05 3.81 13.24
N TYR A 222 -12.44 3.76 14.43
CA TYR A 222 -11.82 4.91 15.06
C TYR A 222 -10.36 4.58 15.37
N GLY A 223 -9.47 5.11 14.56
CA GLY A 223 -8.06 4.73 14.61
C GLY A 223 -7.19 5.54 13.68
N VAL A 224 -5.90 5.23 13.68
CA VAL A 224 -4.94 5.93 12.82
C VAL A 224 -5.03 5.40 11.40
N THR A 225 -4.93 6.24 10.37
CA THR A 225 -5.00 5.81 8.96
C THR A 225 -3.91 4.82 8.60
N ARG A 226 -4.11 4.05 7.52
CA ARG A 226 -3.11 3.12 6.96
C ARG A 226 -2.43 3.67 5.71
N ASP A 227 -2.98 4.74 5.16
CA ASP A 227 -2.41 5.50 4.07
C ASP A 227 -1.96 6.86 4.64
N PRO A 228 -0.66 7.20 4.56
CA PRO A 228 -0.14 8.47 5.04
C PRO A 228 -0.31 9.56 3.99
N TYR A 229 -0.34 10.81 4.46
CA TYR A 229 0.06 11.96 3.63
C TYR A 229 1.55 12.24 3.87
N PHE A 230 2.18 12.98 2.97
CA PHE A 230 3.61 13.30 3.05
C PHE A 230 3.84 14.78 3.35
N ILE A 231 4.80 15.07 4.21
CA ILE A 231 5.37 16.41 4.37
C ILE A 231 6.85 16.39 3.98
N PHE A 232 7.36 17.50 3.47
CA PHE A 232 8.79 17.65 3.22
C PHE A 232 9.53 17.90 4.53
N ASN A 233 10.71 17.30 4.71
CA ASN A 233 11.56 17.55 5.88
C ASN A 233 12.18 18.97 5.90
N TYR A 234 12.09 19.72 4.80
CA TYR A 234 12.70 21.03 4.62
C TYR A 234 14.24 21.01 4.74
N ASP A 235 14.88 19.88 4.43
CA ASP A 235 16.32 19.75 4.30
C ASP A 235 16.66 19.56 2.81
N PHE A 236 17.20 20.60 2.17
CA PHE A 236 17.57 20.52 0.76
C PHE A 236 18.91 19.82 0.50
N ALA A 237 19.69 19.54 1.55
CA ALA A 237 20.92 18.75 1.44
C ALA A 237 20.64 17.25 1.51
N ASP A 238 19.60 16.85 2.25
CA ASP A 238 19.15 15.47 2.41
C ASP A 238 17.62 15.37 2.32
N PRO A 239 17.04 15.50 1.10
CA PRO A 239 15.60 15.67 0.94
C PRO A 239 14.82 14.37 1.15
N TYR A 240 13.86 14.41 2.08
CA TYR A 240 12.96 13.29 2.36
C TYR A 240 11.50 13.74 2.53
N LEU A 241 10.59 12.83 2.14
CA LEU A 241 9.19 12.87 2.49
C LEU A 241 8.97 12.13 3.81
N ILE A 242 8.37 12.82 4.78
CA ILE A 242 7.99 12.26 6.07
C ILE A 242 6.52 11.82 6.00
N PRO A 243 6.22 10.53 6.19
CA PRO A 243 4.84 10.07 6.20
C PRO A 243 4.17 10.44 7.52
N VAL A 244 3.01 11.06 7.43
CA VAL A 244 2.20 11.46 8.58
C VAL A 244 0.86 10.75 8.52
N TYR A 245 0.49 10.12 9.63
CA TYR A 245 -0.75 9.39 9.77
C TYR A 245 -1.64 10.05 10.81
N GLU A 246 -2.91 10.24 10.48
CA GLU A 246 -3.86 10.91 11.37
C GLU A 246 -4.87 9.96 12.02
N LYS A 247 -5.43 10.38 13.16
CA LYS A 247 -6.53 9.69 13.83
C LYS A 247 -7.86 10.09 13.18
N VAL A 248 -8.62 9.11 12.69
CA VAL A 248 -9.86 9.35 11.96
C VAL A 248 -11.04 8.58 12.55
N ASN A 249 -12.25 9.06 12.26
CA ASN A 249 -13.48 8.27 12.38
C ASN A 249 -13.93 7.94 10.96
N GLN A 250 -14.06 6.66 10.63
CA GLN A 250 -14.56 6.19 9.34
C GLN A 250 -15.77 5.29 9.56
N THR A 251 -16.92 5.68 9.00
CA THR A 251 -18.09 4.81 8.91
C THR A 251 -18.18 4.27 7.50
N SER A 252 -18.44 2.98 7.35
CA SER A 252 -18.50 2.35 6.04
C SER A 252 -19.68 1.41 5.91
N VAL A 253 -20.19 1.28 4.69
CA VAL A 253 -21.19 0.27 4.31
C VAL A 253 -20.65 -0.50 3.11
N ASP A 254 -20.87 -1.81 3.11
CA ASP A 254 -20.67 -2.64 1.94
C ASP A 254 -21.87 -3.54 1.69
N LEU A 255 -22.22 -3.74 0.42
CA LEU A 255 -23.40 -4.47 -0.02
C LEU A 255 -23.03 -5.46 -1.13
N VAL A 256 -23.62 -6.65 -1.07
CA VAL A 256 -23.62 -7.60 -2.19
C VAL A 256 -25.07 -7.99 -2.48
N TYR A 257 -25.51 -7.78 -3.71
CA TYR A 257 -26.83 -8.17 -4.18
C TYR A 257 -26.71 -9.10 -5.41
N PRO A 258 -27.02 -10.40 -5.26
CA PRO A 258 -27.11 -11.32 -6.37
C PRO A 258 -28.38 -11.05 -7.18
N TRP A 259 -28.21 -10.71 -8.46
CA TRP A 259 -29.28 -10.49 -9.40
C TRP A 259 -29.13 -11.44 -10.60
N GLN A 260 -29.84 -12.58 -10.52
CA GLN A 260 -29.65 -13.70 -11.45
C GLN A 260 -28.18 -14.14 -11.42
N ASP A 261 -27.49 -14.07 -12.56
CA ASP A 261 -26.09 -14.47 -12.71
C ASP A 261 -25.11 -13.28 -12.53
N VAL A 262 -25.62 -12.08 -12.21
CA VAL A 262 -24.80 -10.88 -11.93
C VAL A 262 -24.74 -10.67 -10.42
N LEU A 263 -23.56 -10.42 -9.87
CA LEU A 263 -23.38 -9.89 -8.52
C LEU A 263 -23.20 -8.38 -8.60
N LEU A 264 -24.09 -7.62 -7.97
CA LEU A 264 -23.91 -6.19 -7.77
C LEU A 264 -23.23 -5.96 -6.43
N LYS A 265 -22.22 -5.09 -6.43
CA LYS A 265 -21.39 -4.80 -5.26
C LYS A 265 -21.31 -3.30 -5.04
N LEU A 266 -21.32 -2.89 -3.78
CA LEU A 266 -21.18 -1.49 -3.40
C LEU A 266 -20.33 -1.41 -2.14
N GLU A 267 -19.44 -0.44 -2.10
CA GLU A 267 -18.73 0.03 -0.93
C GLU A 267 -18.94 1.53 -0.83
N ALA A 268 -19.20 2.04 0.36
CA ALA A 268 -19.30 3.48 0.64
C ALA A 268 -18.64 3.79 1.97
N THR A 269 -17.89 4.88 2.04
CA THR A 269 -17.21 5.34 3.25
C THR A 269 -17.44 6.82 3.48
N TYR A 270 -17.49 7.20 4.75
CA TYR A 270 -17.49 8.57 5.21
C TYR A 270 -16.42 8.69 6.29
N GLN A 271 -15.39 9.50 6.03
CA GLN A 271 -14.26 9.69 6.92
C GLN A 271 -14.17 11.14 7.40
N THR A 272 -13.94 11.31 8.70
CA THR A 272 -13.62 12.61 9.32
C THR A 272 -12.27 12.52 10.03
N GLY A 273 -11.38 13.47 9.75
CA GLY A 273 -10.06 13.63 10.36
C GLY A 273 -9.74 15.11 10.65
N ASN A 274 -8.49 15.38 11.01
CA ASN A 274 -7.95 16.73 11.18
C ASN A 274 -7.45 17.33 9.86
N LEU A 275 -7.13 16.49 8.87
CA LEU A 275 -6.64 16.94 7.56
C LEU A 275 -7.80 17.29 6.63
N GLU A 276 -8.61 16.29 6.29
CA GLU A 276 -9.69 16.42 5.33
C GLU A 276 -10.83 15.46 5.70
N GLN A 277 -12.05 15.92 5.51
CA GLN A 277 -13.24 15.10 5.59
C GLN A 277 -13.67 14.75 4.17
N PHE A 278 -13.98 13.48 3.93
CA PHE A 278 -14.38 13.04 2.60
C PHE A 278 -15.38 11.88 2.63
N GLU A 279 -15.99 11.68 1.46
CA GLU A 279 -16.86 10.55 1.15
C GLU A 279 -16.27 9.81 -0.04
N SER A 280 -16.34 8.47 -0.01
CA SER A 280 -15.86 7.63 -1.11
C SER A 280 -16.87 6.55 -1.41
N VAL A 281 -17.10 6.25 -2.68
CA VAL A 281 -18.05 5.24 -3.14
C VAL A 281 -17.40 4.43 -4.23
N ALA A 282 -17.40 3.11 -4.08
CA ALA A 282 -16.97 2.18 -5.10
C ALA A 282 -18.09 1.19 -5.43
N ALA A 283 -18.56 1.18 -6.67
CA ALA A 283 -19.65 0.31 -7.12
C ALA A 283 -19.15 -0.62 -8.21
N GLY A 284 -19.53 -1.90 -8.13
CA GLY A 284 -19.05 -2.95 -9.00
C GLY A 284 -20.14 -3.89 -9.47
N LEU A 285 -19.88 -4.55 -10.59
CA LEU A 285 -20.59 -5.76 -10.97
C LEU A 285 -19.61 -6.86 -11.35
N GLU A 286 -20.00 -8.09 -11.02
CA GLU A 286 -19.31 -9.31 -11.42
C GLU A 286 -20.30 -10.19 -12.19
N TYR A 287 -19.83 -10.76 -13.31
CA TYR A 287 -20.60 -11.74 -14.08
C TYR A 287 -19.70 -12.84 -14.61
N THR A 288 -20.12 -14.09 -14.48
CA THR A 288 -19.34 -15.26 -14.90
C THR A 288 -20.05 -16.05 -16.00
N PHE A 289 -19.39 -16.14 -17.17
CA PHE A 289 -19.75 -17.06 -18.24
C PHE A 289 -19.06 -18.40 -18.00
N GLY A 290 -19.82 -19.42 -17.62
CA GLY A 290 -19.32 -20.78 -17.51
C GLY A 290 -19.18 -21.47 -18.88
N GLY A 291 -18.09 -22.21 -19.08
CA GLY A 291 -17.89 -23.07 -20.26
C GLY A 291 -17.84 -22.33 -21.60
N VAL A 292 -17.09 -21.23 -21.68
CA VAL A 292 -16.98 -20.41 -22.90
C VAL A 292 -16.40 -21.26 -24.04
N PHE A 293 -16.92 -21.08 -25.26
CA PHE A 293 -16.51 -21.83 -26.45
C PHE A 293 -16.70 -23.36 -26.35
N ASP A 294 -17.73 -23.82 -25.62
CA ASP A 294 -18.00 -25.25 -25.38
C ASP A 294 -16.78 -25.97 -24.75
N SER A 295 -16.06 -25.27 -23.87
CA SER A 295 -14.86 -25.76 -23.19
C SER A 295 -15.05 -25.81 -21.67
N GLU A 296 -13.99 -26.18 -20.94
CA GLU A 296 -13.96 -26.11 -19.47
C GLU A 296 -13.61 -24.69 -18.97
N LEU A 297 -13.37 -23.72 -19.86
CA LEU A 297 -12.95 -22.37 -19.48
C LEU A 297 -14.12 -21.55 -18.92
N ASP A 298 -13.91 -20.92 -17.77
CA ASP A 298 -14.86 -19.94 -17.20
C ASP A 298 -14.29 -18.52 -17.33
N LEU A 299 -15.12 -17.59 -17.83
CA LEU A 299 -14.75 -16.19 -18.01
C LEU A 299 -15.57 -15.32 -17.06
N SER A 300 -14.92 -14.73 -16.06
CA SER A 300 -15.52 -13.75 -15.14
C SER A 300 -15.14 -12.33 -15.58
N TRP A 301 -16.12 -11.43 -15.61
CA TRP A 301 -15.92 -10.01 -15.85
C TRP A 301 -16.17 -9.23 -14.57
N TYR A 302 -15.31 -8.24 -14.32
CA TYR A 302 -15.41 -7.28 -13.24
C TYR A 302 -15.45 -5.89 -13.85
N VAL A 303 -16.46 -5.10 -13.51
CA VAL A 303 -16.54 -3.68 -13.88
C VAL A 303 -16.81 -2.91 -12.61
N GLU A 304 -15.89 -2.04 -12.24
CA GLU A 304 -15.97 -1.24 -11.02
C GLU A 304 -15.70 0.23 -11.34
N ALA A 305 -16.35 1.10 -10.59
CA ALA A 305 -16.09 2.53 -10.63
C ALA A 305 -15.90 3.02 -9.20
N ILE A 306 -14.96 3.94 -8.99
CA ILE A 306 -14.74 4.65 -7.74
C ILE A 306 -14.98 6.14 -7.95
N TRP A 307 -15.54 6.77 -6.92
CA TRP A 307 -15.62 8.20 -6.77
C TRP A 307 -15.17 8.55 -5.35
N ASP A 308 -14.28 9.53 -5.21
CA ASP A 308 -13.76 9.99 -3.93
C ASP A 308 -13.75 11.52 -3.89
N SER A 309 -14.28 12.09 -2.81
CA SER A 309 -14.52 13.53 -2.71
C SER A 309 -13.31 14.35 -2.21
N ARG A 310 -12.13 13.73 -2.03
CA ARG A 310 -10.93 14.42 -1.53
C ARG A 310 -10.39 15.38 -2.59
N ASP A 311 -10.18 16.63 -2.19
CA ASP A 311 -9.58 17.67 -3.04
C ASP A 311 -8.05 17.72 -2.85
N HIS A 312 -7.56 17.40 -1.65
CA HIS A 312 -6.15 17.56 -1.25
C HIS A 312 -5.41 16.21 -1.18
N ILE A 313 -5.21 15.59 -2.34
CA ILE A 313 -4.66 14.23 -2.42
C ILE A 313 -3.13 14.26 -2.35
N TYR A 314 -2.59 13.66 -1.29
CA TYR A 314 -1.25 13.10 -1.30
C TYR A 314 -1.40 11.58 -1.12
N ALA A 315 -1.22 10.83 -2.21
CA ALA A 315 -1.09 9.36 -2.22
C ALA A 315 -2.36 8.47 -2.35
N SER A 316 -3.55 9.00 -2.67
CA SER A 316 -4.61 8.14 -3.23
C SER A 316 -4.36 7.95 -4.72
N LEU A 317 -4.00 6.73 -5.14
CA LEU A 317 -3.79 6.42 -6.56
C LEU A 317 -5.10 6.26 -7.33
N PHE A 318 -6.21 6.08 -6.63
CA PHE A 318 -7.54 5.91 -7.22
C PHE A 318 -8.55 6.78 -6.48
N ASP A 319 -9.38 7.50 -7.23
CA ASP A 319 -10.39 8.45 -6.76
C ASP A 319 -11.54 8.58 -7.78
N HIS A 320 -11.23 8.83 -9.05
CA HIS A 320 -12.15 9.07 -10.15
C HIS A 320 -11.85 8.09 -11.29
N ASP A 321 -11.88 6.80 -10.96
CA ASP A 321 -11.45 5.73 -11.86
C ASP A 321 -12.57 4.76 -12.21
N VAL A 322 -12.45 4.18 -13.41
CA VAL A 322 -13.21 3.01 -13.83
C VAL A 322 -12.24 1.88 -14.15
N GLY A 323 -12.47 0.75 -13.52
CA GLY A 323 -11.73 -0.49 -13.73
C GLY A 323 -12.57 -1.53 -14.48
N VAL A 324 -11.96 -2.15 -15.49
CA VAL A 324 -12.52 -3.33 -16.16
C VAL A 324 -11.48 -4.43 -16.12
N ALA A 325 -11.87 -5.59 -15.60
CA ALA A 325 -11.03 -6.77 -15.56
C ALA A 325 -11.77 -8.01 -16.03
N ALA A 326 -11.02 -8.96 -16.57
CA ALA A 326 -11.50 -10.27 -16.98
C ALA A 326 -10.59 -11.34 -16.39
N ARG A 327 -11.19 -12.33 -15.73
CA ARG A 327 -10.52 -13.55 -15.27
C ARG A 327 -10.96 -14.72 -16.14
N LEU A 328 -10.00 -15.38 -16.76
CA LEU A 328 -10.17 -16.66 -17.43
C LEU A 328 -9.63 -17.77 -16.52
N ALA A 329 -10.54 -18.52 -15.90
CA ALA A 329 -10.21 -19.74 -15.17
C ALA A 329 -10.18 -20.91 -16.14
N PHE A 330 -9.08 -21.66 -16.14
CA PHE A 330 -8.91 -22.75 -17.10
C PHE A 330 -9.58 -24.05 -16.65
N ASN A 331 -9.91 -24.14 -15.35
CA ASN A 331 -10.46 -25.32 -14.70
C ASN A 331 -9.67 -26.60 -14.98
N ASP A 332 -8.36 -26.47 -15.20
CA ASP A 332 -7.47 -27.60 -15.42
C ASP A 332 -6.90 -28.14 -14.09
N ALA A 333 -6.27 -29.31 -14.12
CA ALA A 333 -5.66 -29.91 -12.92
C ALA A 333 -4.51 -29.07 -12.32
N ARG A 334 -4.10 -28.00 -13.00
CA ARG A 334 -3.07 -27.06 -12.57
C ARG A 334 -3.66 -25.80 -11.94
N ASP A 335 -4.98 -25.67 -11.90
CA ASP A 335 -5.69 -24.46 -11.47
C ASP A 335 -5.13 -23.21 -12.15
N SER A 336 -4.96 -23.30 -13.48
CA SER A 336 -4.41 -22.19 -14.25
C SER A 336 -5.42 -21.05 -14.37
N ASN A 337 -4.98 -19.83 -14.12
CA ASN A 337 -5.81 -18.64 -14.14
C ASN A 337 -5.07 -17.48 -14.84
N LEU A 338 -5.78 -16.74 -15.69
CA LEU A 338 -5.30 -15.51 -16.30
C LEU A 338 -6.25 -14.36 -15.95
N ILE A 339 -5.72 -13.27 -15.43
CA ILE A 339 -6.44 -12.03 -15.18
C ILE A 339 -5.82 -10.94 -16.05
N LEU A 340 -6.66 -10.22 -16.77
CA LEU A 340 -6.30 -9.01 -17.52
C LEU A 340 -7.19 -7.89 -17.02
N GLY A 341 -6.62 -6.72 -16.76
CA GLY A 341 -7.42 -5.56 -16.36
C GLY A 341 -6.82 -4.25 -16.80
N VAL A 342 -7.69 -3.25 -16.88
CA VAL A 342 -7.35 -1.85 -17.13
C VAL A 342 -8.13 -1.00 -16.15
N VAL A 343 -7.44 -0.08 -15.49
CA VAL A 343 -8.03 1.01 -14.70
C VAL A 343 -7.75 2.30 -15.45
N ALA A 344 -8.77 3.12 -15.67
CA ALA A 344 -8.63 4.41 -16.32
C ALA A 344 -9.27 5.50 -15.46
N ASP A 345 -8.54 6.58 -15.28
CA ASP A 345 -9.07 7.81 -14.71
C ASP A 345 -9.99 8.45 -15.77
N TYR A 346 -11.19 8.90 -15.36
CA TYR A 346 -12.14 9.55 -16.27
C TYR A 346 -12.12 11.08 -16.20
N GLU A 347 -11.39 11.65 -15.25
CA GLU A 347 -11.11 13.08 -15.13
C GLU A 347 -9.81 13.43 -15.88
N TYR A 348 -8.79 12.58 -15.75
CA TYR A 348 -7.47 12.74 -16.37
C TYR A 348 -7.22 11.69 -17.45
N SER A 349 -6.32 11.99 -18.40
CA SER A 349 -6.02 11.06 -19.51
C SER A 349 -4.95 10.02 -19.12
N GLU A 350 -5.20 9.29 -18.03
CA GLU A 350 -4.31 8.28 -17.45
C GLU A 350 -5.00 6.90 -17.40
N ALA A 351 -4.24 5.85 -17.67
CA ALA A 351 -4.69 4.48 -17.56
C ALA A 351 -3.55 3.54 -17.16
N PHE A 352 -3.90 2.53 -16.37
CA PHE A 352 -2.99 1.50 -15.91
C PHE A 352 -3.54 0.12 -16.31
N GLY A 353 -2.73 -0.65 -17.04
CA GLY A 353 -3.04 -2.01 -17.45
C GLY A 353 -2.23 -3.03 -16.66
N TYR A 354 -2.85 -4.15 -16.32
CA TYR A 354 -2.18 -5.26 -15.65
C TYR A 354 -2.59 -6.62 -16.19
N LEU A 355 -1.67 -7.56 -16.04
CA LEU A 355 -1.82 -8.98 -16.37
C LEU A 355 -1.30 -9.80 -15.19
N PHE A 356 -2.07 -10.79 -14.77
CA PHE A 356 -1.64 -11.80 -13.81
C PHE A 356 -1.97 -13.19 -14.34
N PHE A 357 -0.96 -14.01 -14.56
CA PHE A 357 -1.11 -15.42 -14.86
C PHE A 357 -0.58 -16.24 -13.69
N THR A 358 -1.32 -17.28 -13.30
CA THR A 358 -0.87 -18.28 -12.33
C THR A 358 -1.17 -19.68 -12.84
N SER A 359 -0.28 -20.63 -12.57
CA SER A 359 -0.46 -22.04 -12.91
C SER A 359 0.42 -22.93 -12.03
N ASN A 360 -0.16 -24.02 -11.52
CA ASN A 360 0.58 -25.01 -10.75
C ASN A 360 1.21 -26.05 -11.65
N PHE A 361 2.32 -26.66 -11.23
CA PHE A 361 2.93 -27.78 -11.95
C PHE A 361 3.65 -28.73 -10.99
N GLY A 362 3.67 -30.01 -11.35
CA GLY A 362 4.08 -31.05 -10.40
C GLY A 362 3.16 -31.07 -9.18
N GLU A 363 3.70 -31.50 -8.04
CA GLU A 363 2.94 -31.62 -6.78
C GLU A 363 3.10 -30.41 -5.85
N SER A 364 4.03 -29.51 -6.16
CA SER A 364 4.52 -28.52 -5.17
C SER A 364 4.98 -27.20 -5.79
N TRP A 365 4.73 -26.95 -7.07
CA TRP A 365 5.24 -25.73 -7.71
C TRP A 365 4.13 -24.87 -8.28
N THR A 366 4.32 -23.56 -8.19
CA THR A 366 3.45 -22.55 -8.78
C THR A 366 4.30 -21.56 -9.58
N LEU A 367 3.87 -21.25 -10.80
CA LEU A 367 4.41 -20.18 -11.63
C LEU A 367 3.45 -19.01 -11.60
N ASN A 368 3.94 -17.82 -11.24
CA ASN A 368 3.21 -16.57 -11.45
C ASN A 368 3.94 -15.71 -12.47
N VAL A 369 3.19 -15.10 -13.37
CA VAL A 369 3.68 -14.08 -14.32
C VAL A 369 2.83 -12.84 -14.15
N THR A 370 3.48 -11.73 -13.84
CA THR A 370 2.85 -10.42 -13.70
C THR A 370 3.35 -9.50 -14.79
N GLY A 371 2.45 -8.81 -15.47
CA GLY A 371 2.77 -7.72 -16.39
C GLY A 371 2.06 -6.46 -15.96
N GLN A 372 2.74 -5.32 -16.03
CA GLN A 372 2.14 -4.02 -15.78
C GLN A 372 2.57 -3.04 -16.84
N TYR A 373 1.66 -2.11 -17.15
CA TYR A 373 1.92 -1.06 -18.11
C TYR A 373 1.13 0.19 -17.76
N PHE A 374 1.79 1.34 -17.84
CA PHE A 374 1.20 2.64 -17.57
C PHE A 374 1.08 3.42 -18.88
N MET A 375 -0.08 4.04 -19.08
CA MET A 375 -0.37 4.95 -20.16
C MET A 375 -0.79 6.28 -19.55
N ALA A 376 -0.15 7.36 -19.97
CA ALA A 376 -0.59 8.71 -19.63
C ALA A 376 -0.36 9.59 -20.85
N ASN A 377 -1.43 10.21 -21.35
CA ASN A 377 -1.35 11.05 -22.54
C ASN A 377 -0.89 12.49 -22.20
N GLU A 378 -0.92 12.87 -20.93
CA GLU A 378 -0.44 14.17 -20.49
C GLU A 378 1.10 14.19 -20.48
N PRO A 379 1.72 15.23 -21.10
CA PRO A 379 3.16 15.38 -21.08
C PRO A 379 3.62 15.60 -19.64
N ARG A 380 4.71 14.94 -19.24
CA ARG A 380 5.36 15.21 -17.97
C ARG A 380 5.76 16.70 -17.91
N LEU A 381 5.60 17.30 -16.73
CA LEU A 381 6.18 18.61 -16.45
C LEU A 381 7.69 18.58 -16.75
N ASP A 382 8.20 19.66 -17.33
CA ASP A 382 9.63 19.86 -17.59
C ASP A 382 10.19 20.86 -16.57
N PRO A 383 11.25 20.53 -15.81
CA PRO A 383 11.89 21.47 -14.89
C PRO A 383 12.27 22.80 -15.54
N ASN A 384 12.58 22.80 -16.84
CA ASN A 384 12.94 24.02 -17.58
C ASN A 384 11.77 25.01 -17.74
N ASP A 385 10.53 24.55 -17.57
CA ASP A 385 9.34 25.40 -17.61
C ASP A 385 9.13 26.19 -16.30
N PHE A 386 9.90 25.88 -15.24
CA PHE A 386 9.80 26.49 -13.91
C PHE A 386 11.14 27.14 -13.47
N PRO A 387 11.65 28.13 -14.21
CA PRO A 387 12.95 28.77 -13.92
C PRO A 387 12.99 29.49 -12.56
N GLU A 388 11.84 29.82 -11.98
CA GLU A 388 11.71 30.42 -10.65
C GLU A 388 12.32 29.57 -9.54
N PHE A 389 12.31 28.24 -9.67
CA PHE A 389 12.94 27.34 -8.70
C PHE A 389 14.46 27.49 -8.69
N GLN A 390 15.08 27.50 -9.88
CA GLN A 390 16.50 27.81 -9.99
C GLN A 390 16.80 29.22 -9.51
N GLY A 391 15.96 30.21 -9.89
CA GLY A 391 16.13 31.59 -9.47
C GLY A 391 16.10 31.79 -7.95
N LEU A 392 15.24 31.06 -7.24
CA LEU A 392 15.21 31.04 -5.77
C LEU A 392 16.55 30.55 -5.22
N VAL A 393 17.00 29.40 -5.71
CA VAL A 393 18.15 28.69 -5.17
C VAL A 393 19.47 29.39 -5.51
N ASP A 394 19.60 29.99 -6.70
CA ASP A 394 20.74 30.84 -7.10
C ASP A 394 20.91 32.04 -6.15
N ASN A 395 19.81 32.65 -5.68
CA ASN A 395 19.88 33.74 -4.72
C ASN A 395 20.33 33.26 -3.34
N VAL A 396 19.89 32.07 -2.92
CA VAL A 396 20.36 31.44 -1.69
C VAL A 396 21.86 31.17 -1.75
N GLU A 397 22.34 30.55 -2.83
CA GLU A 397 23.78 30.27 -3.04
C GLU A 397 24.62 31.55 -3.02
N ALA A 398 24.15 32.59 -3.70
CA ALA A 398 24.83 33.88 -3.75
C ALA A 398 24.78 34.68 -2.43
N GLY A 399 23.95 34.27 -1.46
CA GLY A 399 23.71 35.00 -0.22
C GLY A 399 22.93 36.32 -0.43
N ASN A 400 22.12 36.38 -1.49
CA ASN A 400 21.36 37.57 -1.86
C ASN A 400 20.05 37.66 -1.05
N TYR A 401 20.13 38.25 0.14
CA TYR A 401 18.98 38.45 1.02
C TYR A 401 18.62 39.94 1.21
N PRO A 402 17.32 40.30 1.28
CA PRO A 402 16.19 39.40 1.07
C PRO A 402 16.05 38.98 -0.40
N ILE A 403 15.58 37.76 -0.64
CA ILE A 403 15.30 37.27 -2.00
C ILE A 403 14.19 38.15 -2.62
N PRO A 404 14.31 38.57 -3.90
CA PRO A 404 13.30 39.38 -4.57
C PRO A 404 11.87 38.81 -4.42
N GLU A 405 10.92 39.67 -4.05
CA GLU A 405 9.52 39.29 -3.82
C GLU A 405 8.85 38.67 -5.07
N GLU A 406 9.28 39.09 -6.26
CA GLU A 406 8.84 38.51 -7.55
C GLU A 406 9.13 36.99 -7.60
N ILE A 407 10.35 36.57 -7.24
CA ILE A 407 10.74 35.14 -7.24
C ILE A 407 9.91 34.35 -6.24
N ILE A 408 9.68 34.90 -5.03
CA ILE A 408 8.87 34.23 -4.01
C ILE A 408 7.42 34.07 -4.48
N ASN A 409 6.86 35.10 -5.10
CA ASN A 409 5.50 35.05 -5.65
C ASN A 409 5.39 34.07 -6.82
N ASP A 410 6.40 34.01 -7.69
CA ASP A 410 6.43 33.06 -8.81
C ASP A 410 6.51 31.62 -8.30
N VAL A 411 7.36 31.34 -7.29
CA VAL A 411 7.41 30.03 -6.63
C VAL A 411 6.06 29.67 -6.02
N LEU A 412 5.42 30.58 -5.29
CA LEU A 412 4.09 30.34 -4.70
C LEU A 412 3.01 30.14 -5.77
N ALA A 413 3.11 30.85 -6.90
CA ALA A 413 2.19 30.74 -8.02
C ALA A 413 2.34 29.41 -8.77
N ALA A 414 3.55 28.83 -8.83
CA ALA A 414 3.77 27.51 -9.41
C ALA A 414 2.97 26.42 -8.67
N PHE A 415 2.77 26.58 -7.36
CA PHE A 415 1.96 25.68 -6.54
C PHE A 415 0.46 26.04 -6.52
N ASP A 416 0.02 27.09 -7.23
CA ASP A 416 -1.41 27.41 -7.31
C ASP A 416 -2.17 26.33 -8.10
N GLY A 417 -3.34 25.92 -7.60
CA GLY A 417 -4.13 24.84 -8.20
C GLY A 417 -3.59 23.41 -7.98
N THR A 418 -2.54 23.25 -7.18
CA THR A 418 -2.06 21.92 -6.74
C THR A 418 -2.94 21.33 -5.63
N SER A 419 -2.72 20.07 -5.29
CA SER A 419 -3.42 19.33 -4.24
C SER A 419 -2.99 19.71 -2.82
N ILE A 420 -2.15 20.73 -2.67
CA ILE A 420 -1.59 21.10 -1.37
C ILE A 420 -2.69 21.50 -0.40
N SER A 421 -2.70 20.86 0.77
CA SER A 421 -3.67 21.20 1.82
C SER A 421 -3.42 22.63 2.32
N GLN A 422 -4.48 23.31 2.77
CA GLN A 422 -4.35 24.66 3.33
C GLN A 422 -3.23 24.76 4.38
N LYS A 423 -3.12 23.75 5.26
CA LYS A 423 -2.10 23.70 6.30
C LYS A 423 -0.69 23.62 5.72
N GLN A 424 -0.44 22.81 4.69
CA GLN A 424 0.87 22.73 4.06
C GLN A 424 1.19 23.98 3.25
N TYR A 425 0.19 24.59 2.61
CA TYR A 425 0.38 25.87 1.92
C TYR A 425 0.79 26.97 2.92
N GLU A 426 0.15 27.05 4.08
CA GLU A 426 0.53 27.97 5.16
C GLU A 426 1.96 27.72 5.66
N ILE A 427 2.36 26.45 5.86
CA ILE A 427 3.74 26.10 6.23
C ILE A 427 4.71 26.49 5.11
N MET A 428 4.39 26.21 3.86
CA MET A 428 5.23 26.57 2.71
C MET A 428 5.44 28.08 2.62
N VAL A 429 4.39 28.89 2.81
CA VAL A 429 4.48 30.35 2.87
C VAL A 429 5.37 30.82 4.02
N GLU A 430 5.20 30.23 5.22
CA GLU A 430 6.06 30.53 6.38
C GLU A 430 7.53 30.23 6.08
N ARG A 431 7.82 29.03 5.57
CA ARG A 431 9.19 28.57 5.27
C ARG A 431 9.83 29.36 4.14
N LEU A 432 9.10 29.67 3.06
CA LEU A 432 9.59 30.55 2.00
C LEU A 432 9.86 31.97 2.50
N GLY A 433 9.06 32.47 3.45
CA GLY A 433 9.32 33.75 4.11
C GLY A 433 10.62 33.75 4.93
N GLU A 434 10.92 32.65 5.61
CA GLU A 434 12.19 32.47 6.32
C GLU A 434 13.38 32.38 5.36
N ILE A 435 13.27 31.56 4.30
CA ILE A 435 14.28 31.43 3.24
C ILE A 435 14.55 32.80 2.59
N SER A 436 13.49 33.54 2.25
CA SER A 436 13.61 34.88 1.67
C SER A 436 14.39 35.84 2.57
N ALA A 437 14.22 35.74 3.89
CA ALA A 437 14.93 36.56 4.86
C ALA A 437 16.36 36.08 5.19
N GLY A 438 16.79 34.92 4.65
CA GLY A 438 18.06 34.28 5.00
C GLY A 438 18.06 33.69 6.41
N ASN A 439 16.89 33.28 6.90
CA ASN A 439 16.72 32.60 8.18
C ASN A 439 16.46 31.09 7.96
N GLY A 440 16.73 30.30 9.00
CA GLY A 440 16.62 28.84 8.96
C GLY A 440 17.91 28.17 8.47
N ASP A 441 17.95 26.85 8.59
CA ASP A 441 19.05 25.96 8.20
C ASP A 441 18.71 25.10 6.96
N TYR A 442 17.66 25.47 6.22
CA TYR A 442 17.09 24.70 5.10
C TYR A 442 18.09 24.32 4.00
N PHE A 443 19.09 25.17 3.76
CA PHE A 443 20.14 24.97 2.75
C PHE A 443 21.52 24.75 3.37
N ASP A 444 21.60 24.56 4.69
CA ASP A 444 22.87 24.22 5.32
C ASP A 444 23.39 22.90 4.72
N GLN A 445 24.68 22.85 4.40
CA GLN A 445 25.34 21.68 3.81
C GLN A 445 24.92 21.35 2.36
N VAL A 446 24.07 22.14 1.72
CA VAL A 446 23.81 22.01 0.27
C VAL A 446 25.09 22.30 -0.49
N THR A 447 25.52 21.33 -1.29
CA THR A 447 26.69 21.47 -2.18
C THR A 447 26.32 21.47 -3.66
N ASP A 448 25.12 21.04 -3.99
CA ASP A 448 24.56 20.99 -5.34
C ASP A 448 23.22 21.73 -5.33
N TYR A 449 23.26 22.98 -5.77
CA TYR A 449 22.09 23.86 -5.78
C TYR A 449 21.14 23.55 -6.94
N ASP A 450 21.62 22.95 -8.03
CA ASP A 450 20.76 22.47 -9.11
C ASP A 450 19.88 21.31 -8.62
N ALA A 451 20.44 20.41 -7.80
CA ALA A 451 19.66 19.35 -7.14
C ALA A 451 18.63 19.89 -6.15
N ALA A 452 18.93 21.00 -5.45
CA ALA A 452 17.96 21.65 -4.57
C ALA A 452 16.80 22.29 -5.37
N ALA A 453 17.08 22.93 -6.51
CA ALA A 453 16.03 23.42 -7.41
C ALA A 453 15.17 22.27 -7.96
N GLN A 454 15.80 21.17 -8.35
CA GLN A 454 15.12 19.94 -8.77
C GLN A 454 14.23 19.37 -7.66
N THR A 455 14.65 19.44 -6.40
CA THR A 455 13.84 19.01 -5.25
C THR A 455 12.56 19.83 -5.12
N ILE A 456 12.62 21.16 -5.32
CA ILE A 456 11.42 22.02 -5.29
C ILE A 456 10.48 21.66 -6.45
N PHE A 457 11.03 21.42 -7.64
CA PHE A 457 10.25 20.93 -8.78
C PHE A 457 9.60 19.57 -8.49
N ASP A 458 10.31 18.65 -7.83
CA ASP A 458 9.76 17.35 -7.46
C ASP A 458 8.65 17.46 -6.43
N LEU A 459 8.74 18.41 -5.49
CA LEU A 459 7.62 18.75 -4.59
C LEU A 459 6.40 19.25 -5.36
N LEU A 460 6.59 20.10 -6.38
CA LEU A 460 5.51 20.53 -7.27
C LEU A 460 4.88 19.30 -7.96
N ARG A 461 5.71 18.45 -8.57
CA ARG A 461 5.26 17.24 -9.27
C ARG A 461 4.48 16.29 -8.37
N ILE A 462 4.89 16.13 -7.11
CA ILE A 462 4.19 15.27 -6.13
C ILE A 462 2.83 15.88 -5.73
N SER A 463 2.70 17.20 -5.76
CA SER A 463 1.47 17.92 -5.43
C SER A 463 0.49 18.11 -6.59
N ASP A 464 0.87 17.74 -7.81
CA ASP A 464 0.01 17.91 -8.99
C ASP A 464 -1.00 16.76 -9.12
N ASN A 465 -2.28 17.07 -8.89
CA ASN A 465 -3.40 16.12 -9.01
C ASN A 465 -3.68 15.68 -10.45
N SER A 466 -3.21 16.41 -11.47
CA SER A 466 -3.45 16.04 -12.86
C SER A 466 -2.60 14.88 -13.36
N GLN A 467 -1.51 14.59 -12.64
CA GLN A 467 -0.57 13.54 -12.99
C GLN A 467 -0.36 12.60 -11.81
N LYS A 468 -1.43 11.94 -11.36
CA LYS A 468 -1.40 10.99 -10.22
C LYS A 468 -0.40 9.86 -10.46
N MET A 469 -0.20 9.49 -11.74
CA MET A 469 0.81 8.53 -12.18
C MET A 469 2.23 9.10 -12.28
N ASN A 470 2.50 10.35 -11.89
CA ASN A 470 3.86 10.85 -11.68
C ASN A 470 4.48 10.42 -10.35
N LEU A 471 3.66 9.93 -9.41
CA LEU A 471 4.13 9.44 -8.11
C LEU A 471 4.86 8.10 -8.22
N ILE A 472 4.70 7.40 -9.34
CA ILE A 472 5.27 6.09 -9.63
C ILE A 472 5.73 6.15 -11.07
N GLU A 473 7.03 6.04 -11.30
CA GLU A 473 7.59 6.06 -12.65
C GLU A 473 6.79 5.19 -13.63
N ARG A 474 6.49 5.71 -14.84
CA ARG A 474 5.59 5.15 -15.88
C ARG A 474 6.17 3.90 -16.54
N ASP A 475 6.50 2.92 -15.71
CA ASP A 475 7.37 1.84 -16.07
C ASP A 475 6.58 0.56 -16.32
N GLY A 476 6.54 0.18 -17.58
CA GLY A 476 6.11 -1.16 -17.96
C GLY A 476 7.13 -2.20 -17.49
N TYR A 477 6.68 -3.25 -16.82
CA TYR A 477 7.54 -4.36 -16.43
C TYR A 477 6.86 -5.70 -16.57
N ILE A 478 7.70 -6.74 -16.66
CA ILE A 478 7.29 -8.12 -16.51
C ILE A 478 8.01 -8.74 -15.31
N GLN A 479 7.30 -9.56 -14.56
CA GLN A 479 7.83 -10.27 -13.42
C GLN A 479 7.43 -11.73 -13.50
N VAL A 480 8.37 -12.60 -13.18
CA VAL A 480 8.17 -14.04 -13.08
C VAL A 480 8.56 -14.48 -11.69
N ASP A 481 7.65 -15.18 -11.03
CA ASP A 481 7.86 -15.80 -9.73
C ASP A 481 7.66 -17.30 -9.85
N VAL A 482 8.60 -18.07 -9.29
CA VAL A 482 8.50 -19.52 -9.19
C VAL A 482 8.51 -19.90 -7.72
N PHE A 483 7.42 -20.51 -7.26
CA PHE A 483 7.23 -20.93 -5.89
C PHE A 483 7.41 -22.44 -5.76
N TYR A 484 8.07 -22.88 -4.69
CA TYR A 484 8.08 -24.24 -4.19
C TYR A 484 7.34 -24.29 -2.86
N HIS A 485 6.32 -25.13 -2.76
CA HIS A 485 5.48 -25.34 -1.58
C HIS A 485 5.91 -26.60 -0.83
N PHE A 486 5.81 -26.59 0.50
CA PHE A 486 6.13 -27.74 1.35
C PHE A 486 5.15 -27.86 2.52
#